data_AF-A0A953VKC8-F1
#
_entry.id   AF-A0A953VKC8-F1
#
_cell.length_a   1.000
_cell.length_b   1.000
_cell.length_c   1.000
_cell.angle_alpha   90.00
_cell.angle_beta   90.00
_cell.angle_gamma   90.00
#
_symmetry.space_group_name_H-M   'P 1'
#
loop_
_entity.id
_entity.type
_entity.pdbx_description
1 polymer ?
#
loop_
_entity_poly.entity_id
_entity_poly.type
_entity_poly.pdbx_seq_one_letter_code
_entity_poly.pdbx_strand_id
1 'polypeptide(L)'
;MGDAGNVLGLGTSFIAFCLDLTGTIQTNKEYVINNVNPYQTARQLTAMQRTNVEMLFDAAYGMVNVYDNTDAAAFQLALWEAGYETDAGALSLTSGTRVGTANAAILARANVFLASMTTWDGTDNYNTYFLDAADEARQDLVTAAVVPLPAAGLMLIGGLGALGALRRRKKKSA
;
A
#
# COMPACT_ATOMS: atom_id res chain seq x y z
N MET A 1 1.03 -22.23 20.84
CA MET A 1 1.45 -21.96 19.45
C MET A 1 1.07 -20.52 19.15
N GLY A 2 2.04 -19.62 19.08
CA GLY A 2 1.81 -18.22 18.75
C GLY A 2 1.47 -18.07 17.27
N ASP A 3 0.52 -17.20 16.98
CA ASP A 3 0.08 -16.81 15.65
C ASP A 3 1.19 -16.05 14.91
N ALA A 4 2.15 -16.80 14.37
CA ALA A 4 3.24 -16.28 13.55
C ALA A 4 2.76 -15.76 12.18
N GLY A 5 1.46 -15.87 11.88
CA GLY A 5 0.89 -15.51 10.57
C GLY A 5 0.56 -14.03 10.39
N ASN A 6 0.55 -13.22 11.45
CA ASN A 6 0.02 -11.85 11.38
C ASN A 6 0.92 -10.75 11.97
N VAL A 7 2.24 -10.95 11.97
CA VAL A 7 3.19 -9.98 12.55
C VAL A 7 3.22 -8.61 11.85
N LEU A 8 2.55 -8.47 10.70
CA LEU A 8 2.51 -7.25 9.88
C LEU A 8 1.09 -6.73 9.58
N GLY A 9 0.04 -7.32 10.19
CA GLY A 9 -1.34 -6.92 9.91
C GLY A 9 -1.90 -7.37 8.54
N LEU A 10 -1.14 -8.20 7.80
CA LEU A 10 -1.53 -8.73 6.49
C LEU A 10 -2.49 -9.95 6.57
N GLY A 11 -2.61 -10.58 7.74
CA GLY A 11 -3.33 -11.84 7.90
C GLY A 11 -2.67 -13.03 7.19
N THR A 12 -3.37 -14.15 7.08
CA THR A 12 -2.87 -15.40 6.46
C THR A 12 -2.92 -15.40 4.93
N SER A 13 -3.58 -14.41 4.33
CA SER A 13 -3.70 -14.21 2.89
C SER A 13 -3.92 -12.72 2.63
N PHE A 14 -3.20 -12.16 1.66
CA PHE A 14 -3.24 -10.75 1.33
C PHE A 14 -3.22 -10.55 -0.19
N ILE A 15 -3.61 -9.36 -0.63
CA ILE A 15 -3.49 -8.95 -2.04
C ILE A 15 -2.11 -8.36 -2.25
N ALA A 16 -1.47 -8.74 -3.36
CA ALA A 16 -0.23 -8.13 -3.81
C ALA A 16 -0.34 -7.73 -5.28
N PHE A 17 0.40 -6.71 -5.65
CA PHE A 17 0.53 -6.22 -7.01
C PHE A 17 1.96 -6.41 -7.48
N CYS A 18 2.13 -6.55 -8.78
CA CYS A 18 3.43 -6.64 -9.39
C CYS A 18 4.11 -5.27 -9.32
N LEU A 19 5.37 -5.19 -8.89
CA LEU A 19 6.08 -3.92 -8.92
C LEU A 19 7.08 -3.82 -10.08
N ASP A 20 7.81 -4.88 -10.41
CA ASP A 20 8.73 -4.84 -11.54
C ASP A 20 8.00 -4.94 -12.90
N LEU A 21 8.55 -4.32 -13.94
CA LEU A 21 8.11 -4.41 -15.34
C LEU A 21 8.61 -5.68 -16.03
N THR A 22 9.64 -6.29 -15.47
CA THR A 22 10.26 -7.51 -15.98
C THR A 22 10.00 -8.71 -15.06
N GLY A 23 10.29 -9.91 -15.56
CA GLY A 23 10.03 -11.15 -14.85
C GLY A 23 8.58 -11.65 -15.00
N THR A 24 8.33 -12.82 -14.43
CA THR A 24 7.03 -13.51 -14.50
C THR A 24 6.46 -13.76 -13.11
N ILE A 25 5.13 -13.68 -12.99
CA ILE A 25 4.43 -14.13 -11.78
C ILE A 25 4.56 -15.65 -11.72
N GLN A 26 5.04 -16.15 -10.58
CA GLN A 26 5.11 -17.58 -10.30
C GLN A 26 4.36 -17.91 -9.03
N THR A 27 3.54 -18.95 -9.08
CA THR A 27 2.77 -19.43 -7.93
C THR A 27 3.61 -20.37 -7.06
N ASN A 28 3.24 -20.52 -5.79
CA ASN A 28 3.89 -21.40 -4.81
C ASN A 28 5.40 -21.10 -4.63
N LYS A 29 5.73 -19.81 -4.58
CA LYS A 29 7.09 -19.32 -4.37
C LYS A 29 7.15 -18.41 -3.14
N GLU A 30 8.28 -18.47 -2.47
CA GLU A 30 8.59 -17.60 -1.34
C GLU A 30 9.15 -16.26 -1.80
N TYR A 31 8.76 -15.22 -1.07
CA TYR A 31 9.20 -13.84 -1.20
C TYR A 31 9.78 -13.36 0.12
N VAL A 32 10.76 -12.46 0.07
CA VAL A 32 11.39 -11.86 1.24
C VAL A 32 10.91 -10.41 1.37
N ILE A 33 10.53 -10.00 2.57
CA ILE A 33 10.12 -8.61 2.82
C ILE A 33 11.38 -7.75 2.96
N ASN A 34 11.49 -6.70 2.16
CA ASN A 34 12.64 -5.81 2.15
C ASN A 34 12.26 -4.35 1.90
N ASN A 35 11.87 -3.63 2.95
CA ASN A 35 11.44 -2.23 2.82
C ASN A 35 12.61 -1.21 2.79
N VAL A 36 13.86 -1.66 3.02
CA VAL A 36 15.02 -0.76 3.13
C VAL A 36 15.69 -0.59 1.77
N ASN A 37 16.00 -1.71 1.13
CA ASN A 37 16.61 -1.77 -0.19
C ASN A 37 15.84 -2.78 -1.03
N PRO A 38 14.53 -2.57 -1.26
CA PRO A 38 13.75 -3.52 -2.04
C PRO A 38 14.42 -3.73 -3.38
N TYR A 39 14.32 -4.97 -3.85
CA TYR A 39 14.75 -5.44 -5.15
C TYR A 39 16.24 -5.71 -5.30
N GLN A 40 16.53 -6.63 -6.23
CA GLN A 40 17.90 -6.92 -6.64
C GLN A 40 18.49 -5.70 -7.34
N THR A 41 19.82 -5.53 -7.25
CA THR A 41 20.54 -4.31 -7.67
C THR A 41 20.18 -3.81 -9.08
N ALA A 42 19.83 -4.70 -10.00
CA ALA A 42 19.47 -4.35 -11.38
C ALA A 42 18.08 -3.69 -11.53
N ARG A 43 17.19 -3.81 -10.53
CA ARG A 43 15.76 -3.45 -10.62
C ARG A 43 15.31 -2.57 -9.45
N GLN A 44 16.29 -1.98 -8.76
CA GLN A 44 16.06 -1.20 -7.56
C GLN A 44 15.38 0.14 -7.85
N LEU A 45 14.26 0.37 -7.17
CA LEU A 45 13.60 1.68 -7.18
C LEU A 45 14.45 2.70 -6.42
N THR A 46 14.55 3.91 -6.96
CA THR A 46 15.10 5.07 -6.25
C THR A 46 14.25 5.43 -5.03
N ALA A 47 14.78 6.23 -4.11
CA ALA A 47 14.03 6.68 -2.94
C ALA A 47 12.73 7.42 -3.31
N MET A 48 12.78 8.28 -4.32
CA MET A 48 11.62 9.02 -4.82
C MET A 48 10.54 8.09 -5.38
N GLN A 49 10.93 7.08 -6.16
CA GLN A 49 9.99 6.10 -6.72
C GLN A 49 9.31 5.27 -5.62
N ARG A 50 10.04 4.90 -4.57
CA ARG A 50 9.44 4.21 -3.41
C ARG A 50 8.43 5.09 -2.69
N THR A 51 8.76 6.37 -2.46
CA THR A 51 7.82 7.33 -1.87
C THR A 51 6.58 7.51 -2.72
N ASN A 52 6.68 7.52 -4.05
CA ASN A 52 5.51 7.58 -4.92
C ASN A 52 4.63 6.32 -4.78
N VAL A 53 5.23 5.13 -4.69
CA VAL A 53 4.51 3.88 -4.47
C VAL A 53 3.76 3.91 -3.13
N GLU A 54 4.43 4.31 -2.05
CA GLU A 54 3.83 4.46 -0.73
C GLU A 54 2.65 5.47 -0.76
N MET A 55 2.86 6.64 -1.35
CA MET A 55 1.83 7.66 -1.52
C MET A 55 0.63 7.16 -2.34
N LEU A 56 0.85 6.34 -3.38
CA LEU A 56 -0.26 5.75 -4.13
C LEU A 56 -1.09 4.81 -3.25
N PHE A 57 -0.44 3.99 -2.41
CA PHE A 57 -1.16 3.13 -1.48
C PHE A 57 -1.97 3.96 -0.48
N ASP A 58 -1.37 4.99 0.12
CA ASP A 58 -2.03 5.86 1.09
C ASP A 58 -3.19 6.66 0.51
N ALA A 59 -3.06 7.14 -0.72
CA ALA A 59 -4.06 7.97 -1.37
C ALA A 59 -5.19 7.16 -2.03
N ALA A 60 -4.87 6.01 -2.63
CA ALA A 60 -5.77 5.33 -3.56
C ALA A 60 -6.23 3.94 -3.11
N TYR A 61 -5.46 3.20 -2.32
CA TYR A 61 -5.70 1.76 -2.13
C TYR A 61 -7.06 1.44 -1.49
N GLY A 62 -7.55 2.31 -0.61
CA GLY A 62 -8.89 2.18 0.00
C GLY A 62 -10.06 2.28 -0.99
N MET A 63 -9.83 2.77 -2.21
CA MET A 63 -10.82 2.86 -3.27
C MET A 63 -10.80 1.67 -4.24
N VAL A 64 -9.82 0.77 -4.13
CA VAL A 64 -9.58 -0.29 -5.11
C VAL A 64 -10.48 -1.48 -4.82
N ASN A 65 -11.36 -1.82 -5.76
CA ASN A 65 -12.03 -3.11 -5.74
C ASN A 65 -11.19 -4.16 -6.49
N VAL A 66 -10.41 -4.94 -5.75
CA VAL A 66 -9.51 -5.99 -6.31
C VAL A 66 -10.24 -7.14 -7.01
N TYR A 67 -11.56 -7.27 -6.81
CA TYR A 67 -12.39 -8.27 -7.49
C TYR A 67 -13.00 -7.76 -8.79
N ASP A 68 -12.86 -6.46 -9.08
CA ASP A 68 -13.20 -5.89 -10.37
C ASP A 68 -11.96 -5.81 -11.26
N ASN A 69 -12.02 -6.43 -12.43
CA ASN A 69 -10.88 -6.52 -13.34
C ASN A 69 -10.41 -5.13 -13.83
N THR A 70 -11.31 -4.14 -13.91
CA THR A 70 -10.96 -2.79 -14.34
C THR A 70 -10.19 -2.09 -13.22
N ASP A 71 -10.68 -2.15 -11.99
CA ASP A 71 -10.01 -1.55 -10.82
C ASP A 71 -8.66 -2.19 -10.53
N ALA A 72 -8.58 -3.52 -10.53
CA ALA A 72 -7.32 -4.22 -10.29
C ALA A 72 -6.25 -3.90 -11.36
N ALA A 73 -6.63 -3.93 -12.64
CA ALA A 73 -5.73 -3.57 -13.73
C ALA A 73 -5.37 -2.08 -13.72
N ALA A 74 -6.32 -1.21 -13.38
CA ALA A 74 -6.08 0.22 -13.29
C ALA A 74 -5.12 0.57 -12.15
N PHE A 75 -5.26 -0.09 -10.99
CA PHE A 75 -4.33 0.11 -9.88
C PHE A 75 -2.94 -0.43 -10.23
N GLN A 76 -2.83 -1.57 -10.93
CA GLN A 76 -1.56 -2.10 -11.43
C GLN A 76 -0.84 -1.12 -12.38
N LEU A 77 -1.57 -0.46 -13.28
CA LEU A 77 -0.98 0.57 -14.16
C LEU A 77 -0.58 1.83 -13.40
N ALA A 78 -1.43 2.32 -12.49
CA ALA A 78 -1.10 3.47 -11.66
C ALA A 78 0.14 3.20 -10.80
N LEU A 79 0.31 1.98 -10.32
CA LEU A 79 1.47 1.55 -9.55
C LEU A 79 2.76 1.59 -10.38
N TRP A 80 2.72 1.11 -11.62
CA TRP A 80 3.88 1.20 -12.51
C TRP A 80 4.19 2.65 -12.89
N GLU A 81 3.18 3.48 -13.13
CA GLU A 81 3.39 4.91 -13.35
C GLU A 81 4.06 5.58 -12.14
N ALA A 82 3.54 5.35 -10.92
CA ALA A 82 4.12 5.89 -9.70
C ALA A 82 5.57 5.43 -9.46
N GLY A 83 5.85 4.16 -9.73
CA GLY A 83 7.16 3.56 -9.53
C GLY A 83 8.19 3.86 -10.62
N TYR A 84 7.79 4.22 -11.84
CA TYR A 84 8.70 4.31 -12.99
C TYR A 84 8.58 5.61 -13.80
N GLU A 85 7.71 6.55 -13.45
CA GLU A 85 7.73 7.88 -14.07
C GLU A 85 9.08 8.58 -13.80
N THR A 86 9.70 9.07 -14.87
CA THR A 86 11.01 9.72 -14.87
C THR A 86 10.96 11.21 -15.17
N ASP A 87 9.84 11.70 -15.71
CA ASP A 87 9.61 13.11 -16.01
C ASP A 87 9.08 13.82 -14.76
N ALA A 88 9.78 14.88 -14.35
CA ALA A 88 9.33 15.78 -13.30
C ALA A 88 8.13 16.62 -13.82
N GLY A 89 6.91 16.05 -13.83
CA GLY A 89 5.79 16.81 -14.38
C GLY A 89 4.36 16.30 -14.21
N ALA A 90 4.07 15.01 -14.28
CA ALA A 90 2.72 14.52 -13.96
C ALA A 90 2.69 13.00 -13.88
N LEU A 91 2.28 12.46 -12.73
CA LEU A 91 1.78 11.09 -12.64
C LEU A 91 0.49 10.99 -13.48
N SER A 92 0.61 10.65 -14.75
CA SER A 92 -0.48 10.76 -15.73
C SER A 92 -0.32 9.80 -16.88
N LEU A 93 -1.30 8.92 -17.06
CA LEU A 93 -1.34 8.03 -18.22
C LEU A 93 -1.79 8.74 -19.51
N THR A 94 -1.92 10.07 -19.49
CA THR A 94 -2.24 10.89 -20.67
C THR A 94 -1.07 11.77 -21.12
N SER A 95 0.00 11.87 -20.32
CA SER A 95 1.16 12.74 -20.57
C SER A 95 2.36 12.26 -19.75
N GLY A 96 3.57 12.21 -20.31
CA GLY A 96 4.74 11.69 -19.59
C GLY A 96 5.17 10.30 -20.09
N THR A 97 5.96 9.60 -19.29
CA THR A 97 6.53 8.29 -19.65
C THR A 97 5.53 7.19 -19.31
N ARG A 98 4.62 6.91 -20.25
CA ARG A 98 3.58 5.90 -20.06
C ARG A 98 4.16 4.50 -19.98
N VAL A 99 4.04 3.88 -18.81
CA VAL A 99 4.46 2.48 -18.61
C VAL A 99 3.27 1.54 -18.79
N GLY A 100 3.09 1.06 -20.02
CA GLY A 100 2.08 0.06 -20.39
C GLY A 100 0.92 0.59 -21.25
N THR A 101 0.04 -0.32 -21.68
CA THR A 101 -1.15 0.01 -22.48
C THR A 101 -2.38 -0.74 -21.96
N ALA A 102 -3.55 -0.12 -22.05
CA ALA A 102 -4.82 -0.74 -21.69
C ALA A 102 -5.98 -0.04 -22.42
N ASN A 103 -7.19 -0.59 -22.26
CA ASN A 103 -8.40 0.04 -22.78
C ASN A 103 -8.72 1.37 -22.07
N ALA A 104 -9.57 2.19 -22.70
CA ALA A 104 -9.86 3.53 -22.21
C ALA A 104 -10.46 3.57 -20.79
N ALA A 105 -11.25 2.56 -20.39
CA ALA A 105 -11.85 2.50 -19.06
C ALA A 105 -10.78 2.27 -17.97
N ILE A 106 -9.85 1.35 -18.21
CA ILE A 106 -8.73 1.08 -17.31
C ILE A 106 -7.83 2.31 -17.18
N LEU A 107 -7.49 2.95 -18.31
CA LEU A 107 -6.67 4.17 -18.30
C LEU A 107 -7.34 5.31 -17.54
N ALA A 108 -8.65 5.53 -17.75
CA ALA A 108 -9.40 6.54 -17.04
C ALA A 108 -9.43 6.25 -15.53
N ARG A 109 -9.66 4.99 -15.14
CA ARG A 109 -9.68 4.58 -13.74
C ARG A 109 -8.31 4.70 -13.06
N ALA A 110 -7.24 4.36 -13.77
CA ALA A 110 -5.87 4.50 -13.26
C ALA A 110 -5.51 5.98 -13.03
N ASN A 111 -5.91 6.88 -13.93
CA ASN A 111 -5.76 8.32 -13.71
C ASN A 111 -6.54 8.84 -12.51
N VAL A 112 -7.68 8.23 -12.14
CA VAL A 112 -8.38 8.57 -10.88
C VAL A 112 -7.52 8.22 -9.66
N PHE A 113 -6.84 7.07 -9.68
CA PHE A 113 -5.91 6.69 -8.61
C PHE A 113 -4.70 7.63 -8.55
N LEU A 114 -4.08 7.94 -9.69
CA LEU A 114 -2.95 8.88 -9.74
C LEU A 114 -3.36 10.30 -9.29
N ALA A 115 -4.55 10.77 -9.68
CA ALA A 115 -5.07 12.06 -9.25
C ALA A 115 -5.25 12.12 -7.72
N SER A 116 -5.61 11.01 -7.06
CA SER A 116 -5.77 11.00 -5.60
C SER A 116 -4.49 11.35 -4.85
N MET A 117 -3.32 11.01 -5.41
CA MET A 117 -2.01 11.36 -4.84
C MET A 117 -1.79 12.87 -4.78
N THR A 118 -2.33 13.63 -5.74
CA THR A 118 -2.20 15.10 -5.76
C THR A 118 -3.07 15.80 -4.71
N THR A 119 -4.12 15.12 -4.23
CA THR A 119 -5.07 15.62 -3.24
C THR A 119 -4.88 14.99 -1.86
N TRP A 120 -3.92 14.07 -1.73
CA TRP A 120 -3.62 13.37 -0.49
C TRP A 120 -3.09 14.35 0.55
N ASP A 121 -3.55 14.20 1.79
CA ASP A 121 -3.29 15.12 2.89
C ASP A 121 -2.02 14.78 3.69
N GLY A 122 -1.29 13.74 3.28
CA GLY A 122 -0.10 13.25 3.98
C GLY A 122 -0.39 12.23 5.06
N THR A 123 -1.63 11.73 5.19
CA THR A 123 -1.98 10.72 6.19
C THR A 123 -1.52 9.33 5.76
N ASP A 124 -0.68 8.70 6.59
CA ASP A 124 -0.29 7.29 6.47
C ASP A 124 -1.48 6.37 6.80
N ASN A 125 -2.19 5.90 5.78
CA ASN A 125 -3.32 4.99 5.90
C ASN A 125 -2.87 3.52 5.85
N TYR A 126 -1.74 3.26 5.18
CA TYR A 126 -1.24 1.92 4.93
C TYR A 126 0.28 1.80 5.16
N ASN A 127 0.69 0.69 5.77
CA ASN A 127 2.08 0.24 5.72
C ASN A 127 2.30 -0.54 4.44
N THR A 128 3.19 -0.04 3.58
CA THR A 128 3.59 -0.73 2.35
C THR A 128 4.71 -1.74 2.63
N TYR A 129 4.61 -2.93 2.02
CA TYR A 129 5.60 -4.01 2.13
C TYR A 129 6.05 -4.44 0.74
N PHE A 130 7.36 -4.31 0.51
CA PHE A 130 8.01 -4.71 -0.72
C PHE A 130 8.46 -6.17 -0.60
N LEU A 131 8.07 -7.00 -1.56
CA LEU A 131 8.23 -8.44 -1.56
C LEU A 131 9.21 -8.84 -2.67
N ASP A 132 10.44 -9.12 -2.27
CA ASP A 132 11.53 -9.47 -3.16
C ASP A 132 11.49 -10.95 -3.55
N ALA A 133 11.55 -11.20 -4.84
CA ALA A 133 11.81 -12.52 -5.38
C ALA A 133 13.32 -12.81 -5.31
N ALA A 134 13.67 -13.99 -4.80
CA ALA A 134 15.05 -14.49 -4.77
C ALA A 134 15.73 -14.69 -6.14
N ASP A 135 15.02 -14.54 -7.26
CA ASP A 135 15.55 -14.73 -8.63
C ASP A 135 14.99 -13.65 -9.56
N GLU A 136 15.82 -13.13 -10.46
CA GLU A 136 15.49 -12.06 -11.42
C GLU A 136 14.51 -12.49 -12.50
N ALA A 137 14.35 -13.80 -12.74
CA ALA A 137 13.32 -14.29 -13.65
C ALA A 137 11.89 -14.09 -13.12
N ARG A 138 11.75 -13.77 -11.82
CA ARG A 138 10.47 -13.63 -11.12
C ARG A 138 10.20 -12.18 -10.80
N GLN A 139 8.94 -11.81 -10.95
CA GLN A 139 8.49 -10.46 -10.68
C GLN A 139 8.44 -10.22 -9.17
N ASP A 140 9.01 -9.10 -8.75
CA ASP A 140 8.87 -8.63 -7.39
C ASP A 140 7.47 -8.02 -7.18
N LEU A 141 6.98 -8.10 -5.95
CA LEU A 141 5.61 -7.71 -5.61
C LEU A 141 5.61 -6.62 -4.53
N VAL A 142 4.47 -5.99 -4.36
CA VAL A 142 4.20 -5.05 -3.28
C VAL A 142 2.81 -5.29 -2.71
N THR A 143 2.68 -5.16 -1.40
CA THR A 143 1.40 -5.28 -0.68
C THR A 143 1.30 -4.17 0.37
N ALA A 144 0.13 -4.04 0.98
CA ALA A 144 -0.14 -3.04 2.00
C ALA A 144 -1.04 -3.60 3.10
N ALA A 145 -0.76 -3.21 4.34
CA ALA A 145 -1.63 -3.45 5.50
C ALA A 145 -2.11 -2.11 6.06
N VAL A 146 -3.33 -2.08 6.61
CA VAL A 146 -3.85 -0.87 7.26
C VAL A 146 -2.97 -0.46 8.44
N VAL A 147 -2.67 0.83 8.58
CA VAL A 147 -1.98 1.36 9.76
C VAL A 147 -2.91 1.22 10.98
N PRO A 148 -2.49 0.53 12.05
CA PRO A 148 -3.32 0.42 13.24
C PRO A 148 -3.53 1.79 13.89
N LEU A 149 -4.77 2.09 14.27
CA LEU A 149 -5.07 3.29 15.04
C LEU A 149 -4.21 3.33 16.31
N PRO A 150 -3.62 4.49 16.67
CA PRO A 150 -2.76 4.58 17.84
C PRO A 150 -3.49 4.10 19.10
N ALA A 151 -2.89 3.14 19.81
CA ALA A 151 -3.41 2.64 21.09
C ALA A 151 -3.62 3.77 22.12
N ALA A 152 -2.93 4.90 21.96
CA ALA A 152 -3.11 6.12 22.74
C ALA A 152 -4.56 6.62 22.73
N GLY A 153 -5.29 6.53 21.62
CA GLY A 153 -6.70 6.92 21.54
C GLY A 153 -7.59 6.03 22.41
N LEU A 154 -7.39 4.71 22.32
CA LEU A 154 -8.11 3.74 23.13
C LEU A 154 -7.74 3.85 24.62
N MET A 155 -6.46 4.11 24.93
CA MET A 155 -5.99 4.33 26.29
C MET A 155 -6.53 5.62 26.89
N LEU A 156 -6.67 6.69 26.11
CA LEU A 156 -7.28 7.94 26.56
C LEU A 156 -8.76 7.72 26.88
N ILE A 157 -9.51 7.07 25.97
CA ILE A 157 -10.92 6.73 26.20
C ILE A 157 -11.06 5.81 27.42
N GLY A 158 -10.23 4.77 27.52
CA GLY A 158 -10.20 3.84 28.63
C GLY A 158 -9.87 4.53 29.97
N GLY A 159 -8.89 5.43 29.97
CA GLY A 159 -8.49 6.23 31.14
C GLY A 159 -9.59 7.18 31.60
N LEU A 160 -10.21 7.92 30.67
CA LEU A 160 -11.35 8.80 30.98
C LEU A 160 -12.56 8.02 31.47
N GLY A 161 -12.85 6.86 30.86
CA GLY A 161 -13.91 5.95 31.30
C GLY A 161 -13.68 5.44 32.73
N ALA A 162 -12.45 5.02 33.05
CA ALA A 162 -12.08 4.56 34.38
C ALA A 162 -12.21 5.67 35.44
N LEU A 163 -11.71 6.88 35.15
CA LEU A 163 -11.85 8.04 36.03
C LEU A 163 -13.31 8.43 36.28
N GLY A 164 -14.13 8.42 35.22
CA GLY A 164 -15.57 8.67 35.32
C GLY A 164 -16.30 7.65 36.19
N ALA A 165 -15.96 6.36 36.05
CA ALA A 165 -16.52 5.29 36.88
C ALA A 165 -16.15 5.44 38.36
N LEU A 166 -14.89 5.78 38.67
CA LEU A 166 -14.43 6.02 40.04
C LEU A 166 -15.16 7.22 40.69
N ARG A 167 -15.40 8.30 39.93
CA ARG A 167 -16.15 9.46 40.41
C ARG A 167 -17.61 9.14 40.75
N ARG A 168 -18.26 8.28 39.96
CA ARG A 168 -19.64 7.82 40.26
C ARG A 168 -19.72 6.94 41.51
N ARG A 169 -18.71 6.10 41.76
CA ARG A 169 -18.67 5.25 42.97
C ARG A 169 -18.60 6.07 44.25
N LYS A 170 -17.77 7.13 44.29
CA LYS A 170 -17.70 8.02 45.47
C LYS A 170 -19.02 8.74 45.77
N LYS A 171 -19.85 9.01 44.77
CA LYS A 171 -21.16 9.66 44.93
C LYS A 171 -22.28 8.74 45.45
N LYS A 172 -22.08 7.41 45.44
CA LYS A 172 -23.04 6.41 45.94
C LYS A 172 -22.76 5.96 47.38
N SER A 173 -21.61 6.33 47.94
CA SER A 173 -21.19 5.97 49.31
C SER A 173 -21.19 7.16 50.27
N ALA A 174 -21.72 8.30 49.85
CA ALA A 174 -22.04 9.48 50.66
C ALA A 174 -23.54 9.73 50.54
#